data_AF-A0A5C9AIW6-F1
#
_entry.id   AF-A0A5C9AIW6-F1
#
_cell.length_a   1.000
_cell.length_b   1.000
_cell.length_c   1.000
_cell.angle_alpha   90.00
_cell.angle_beta   90.00
_cell.angle_gamma   90.00
#
_symmetry.space_group_name_H-M   'P 1'
#
loop_
_entity.id
_entity.type
_entity.pdbx_description
1 polymer ?
#
loop_
_entity_poly.entity_id
_entity_poly.type
_entity_poly.pdbx_seq_one_letter_code
_entity_poly.pdbx_strand_id
1 'polypeptide(L)'
;MTQTLSQLENSGAFIERHIGPDAAQQQEMLNAVGAQSLNALTGQIVPKDIQLATPPQVGAPVTEYAALAELKAIASRNKRFTSYIGMGYTAVQLPPVILRNMLENPGWYTAYTPYQPEVSQGRLEALLNFQQVTLDLTGLDMASASLLDEATAAAEAMAMAKRVSKLKNANRFFVASDVHPQTLDVVRTRAETFGFEVIVDDAQKVLDHQDVFGVLLQQVGTTGEIHDYTALISELKSRKIVVSVAADIMALVLLTAPGKQGADIVFGSAQRFGVPMGYGGPHAAFFAAKDEYKRSMPGRIIGVSKDAAGNTALRMAMQTRE
;
A
#
# COMPACT_ATOMS: atom_id res chain seq x y z
N MET A 1 -3.12 17.09 53.03
CA MET A 1 -1.87 16.93 52.25
C MET A 1 -1.95 17.89 51.06
N THR A 2 -0.99 18.80 50.94
CA THR A 2 -0.89 19.75 49.83
C THR A 2 -0.19 19.09 48.65
N GLN A 3 -0.89 18.95 47.52
CA GLN A 3 -0.30 18.49 46.27
C GLN A 3 0.69 19.53 45.74
N THR A 4 1.76 19.09 45.09
CA THR A 4 2.70 20.00 44.40
C THR A 4 2.06 20.54 43.13
N LEU A 5 2.53 21.69 42.63
CA LEU A 5 2.08 22.23 41.35
C LEU A 5 2.27 21.23 40.20
N SER A 6 3.41 20.52 40.18
CA SER A 6 3.67 19.47 39.18
C SER A 6 2.69 18.30 39.23
N GLN A 7 2.21 17.93 40.43
CA GLN A 7 1.18 16.90 40.58
C GLN A 7 -0.19 17.39 40.09
N LEU A 8 -0.48 18.68 40.26
CA LEU A 8 -1.71 19.30 39.75
C LEU A 8 -1.70 19.47 38.23
N GLU A 9 -0.54 19.73 37.63
CA GLU A 9 -0.38 19.87 36.18
C GLU A 9 -0.50 18.53 35.43
N ASN A 10 -0.16 17.42 36.09
CA ASN A 10 -0.24 16.04 35.57
C ASN A 10 0.19 15.90 34.10
N SER A 11 1.38 16.40 33.77
CA SER A 11 1.92 16.40 32.40
C SER A 11 2.09 14.99 31.80
N GLY A 12 2.12 13.96 32.64
CA GLY A 12 2.21 12.54 32.25
C GLY A 12 0.88 11.83 32.05
N ALA A 13 -0.27 12.52 32.13
CA ALA A 13 -1.61 11.89 32.15
C ALA A 13 -1.88 10.91 30.98
N PHE A 14 -1.28 11.12 29.81
CA PHE A 14 -1.43 10.21 28.66
C PHE A 14 -0.90 8.80 28.94
N ILE A 15 0.14 8.66 29.77
CA ILE A 15 0.76 7.36 30.11
C ILE A 15 -0.29 6.43 30.73
N GLU A 16 -1.12 6.95 31.63
CA GLU A 16 -2.18 6.19 32.31
C GLU A 16 -3.39 5.91 31.41
N ARG A 17 -3.57 6.66 30.32
CA ARG A 17 -4.59 6.36 29.28
C ARG A 17 -4.10 5.30 28.30
N HIS A 18 -2.81 5.28 28.03
CA HIS A 18 -2.19 4.38 27.07
C HIS A 18 -1.89 3.00 27.67
N ILE A 19 -1.35 2.96 28.89
CA ILE A 19 -1.02 1.72 29.59
C ILE A 19 -2.25 1.22 30.34
N GLY A 20 -2.76 0.04 29.95
CA GLY A 20 -3.93 -0.56 30.57
C GLY A 20 -3.73 -0.95 32.05
N PRO A 21 -2.71 -1.75 32.39
CA PRO A 21 -2.48 -2.19 33.77
C PRO A 21 -2.04 -1.04 34.69
N ASP A 22 -2.80 -0.78 35.75
CA ASP A 22 -2.42 0.13 36.82
C ASP A 22 -1.36 -0.47 37.77
N ALA A 23 -0.92 0.28 38.78
CA ALA A 23 0.11 -0.17 39.71
C ALA A 23 -0.29 -1.44 40.50
N ALA A 24 -1.57 -1.61 40.86
CA ALA A 24 -2.03 -2.78 41.59
C ALA A 24 -2.09 -4.02 40.68
N GLN A 25 -2.59 -3.86 39.46
CA GLN A 25 -2.62 -4.91 38.44
C GLN A 25 -1.20 -5.32 38.03
N GLN A 26 -0.28 -4.36 37.86
CA GLN A 26 1.13 -4.65 37.61
C GLN A 26 1.72 -5.49 38.75
N GLN A 27 1.43 -5.17 40.01
CA GLN A 27 1.91 -5.95 41.15
C GLN A 27 1.34 -7.37 41.17
N GLU A 28 0.04 -7.54 40.86
CA GLU A 28 -0.58 -8.85 40.74
C GLU A 28 0.09 -9.70 39.65
N MET A 29 0.33 -9.12 38.48
CA MET A 29 1.02 -9.78 37.37
C MET A 29 2.48 -10.13 37.72
N LEU A 30 3.20 -9.23 38.39
CA LEU A 30 4.57 -9.45 38.86
C LEU A 30 4.65 -10.63 39.84
N ASN A 31 3.72 -10.72 40.78
CA ASN A 31 3.62 -11.84 41.71
C ASN A 31 3.37 -13.16 40.97
N ALA A 32 2.50 -13.16 39.95
CA ALA A 32 2.20 -14.35 39.16
C ALA A 32 3.41 -14.90 38.39
N VAL A 33 4.31 -14.03 37.94
CA VAL A 33 5.55 -14.42 37.24
C VAL A 33 6.77 -14.53 38.17
N GLY A 34 6.60 -14.34 39.48
CA GLY A 34 7.68 -14.43 40.48
C GLY A 34 8.71 -13.31 40.42
N ALA A 35 8.36 -12.15 39.84
CA ALA A 35 9.25 -10.99 39.75
C ALA A 35 8.92 -9.94 40.83
N GLN A 36 9.96 -9.30 41.39
CA GLN A 36 9.79 -8.32 42.47
C GLN A 36 9.45 -6.90 41.97
N SER A 37 9.77 -6.60 40.71
CA SER A 37 9.51 -5.31 40.07
C SER A 37 9.64 -5.43 38.55
N LEU A 38 9.13 -4.45 37.81
CA LEU A 38 9.35 -4.37 36.35
C LEU A 38 10.84 -4.30 35.98
N ASN A 39 11.66 -3.65 36.80
CA ASN A 39 13.12 -3.60 36.60
C ASN A 39 13.76 -4.98 36.79
N ALA A 40 13.34 -5.72 37.82
CA ALA A 40 13.83 -7.08 38.06
C ALA A 40 13.42 -8.02 36.91
N LEU A 41 12.16 -7.94 36.46
CA LEU A 41 11.65 -8.70 35.31
C LEU A 41 12.44 -8.38 34.04
N THR A 42 12.61 -7.09 33.73
CA THR A 42 13.39 -6.64 32.56
C THR A 42 14.83 -7.16 32.61
N GLY A 43 15.47 -7.12 33.78
CA GLY A 43 16.85 -7.62 33.97
C GLY A 43 17.00 -9.14 33.82
N GLN A 44 15.92 -9.91 34.00
CA GLN A 44 15.91 -11.35 33.73
C GLN A 44 15.70 -11.68 32.24
N ILE A 45 15.01 -10.81 31.50
CA ILE A 45 14.63 -11.04 30.10
C ILE A 45 15.67 -10.48 29.12
N VAL A 46 16.13 -9.24 29.34
CA VAL A 46 16.98 -8.51 28.39
C VAL A 46 18.46 -8.68 28.81
N PRO A 47 19.33 -9.25 27.96
CA PRO A 47 20.75 -9.37 28.26
C PRO A 47 21.38 -8.00 28.60
N LYS A 48 22.14 -7.97 29.69
CA LYS A 48 22.67 -6.72 30.27
C LYS A 48 23.59 -5.95 29.32
N ASP A 49 24.33 -6.65 28.48
CA ASP A 49 25.30 -6.09 27.53
C ASP A 49 24.65 -5.32 26.37
N ILE A 50 23.35 -5.53 26.11
CA ILE A 50 22.58 -4.78 25.11
C ILE A 50 21.58 -3.80 25.71
N GLN A 51 21.50 -3.69 27.04
CA GLN A 51 20.62 -2.72 27.69
C GLN A 51 21.18 -1.30 27.52
N LEU A 52 20.28 -0.33 27.31
CA LEU A 52 20.64 1.07 27.34
C LEU A 52 21.06 1.46 28.76
N ALA A 53 22.24 2.07 28.90
CA ALA A 53 22.74 2.55 30.19
C ALA A 53 21.85 3.67 30.78
N THR A 54 21.20 4.46 29.92
CA THR A 54 20.28 5.53 30.29
C THR A 54 19.11 5.60 29.31
N PRO A 55 17.94 6.09 29.74
CA PRO A 55 16.81 6.31 28.83
C PRO A 55 17.17 7.28 27.69
N PRO A 56 16.58 7.10 26.49
CA PRO A 56 16.71 8.06 25.39
C PRO A 56 16.29 9.47 25.81
N GLN A 57 17.02 10.49 25.34
CA GLN A 57 16.72 11.90 25.63
C GLN A 57 15.57 12.39 24.72
N VAL A 58 14.33 12.12 25.13
CA VAL A 58 13.10 12.43 24.37
C VAL A 58 12.33 13.64 24.89
N GLY A 59 12.88 14.36 25.87
CA GLY A 59 12.20 15.47 26.54
C GLY A 59 11.24 15.00 27.64
N ALA A 60 10.62 15.97 28.32
CA ALA A 60 9.61 15.70 29.33
C ALA A 60 8.25 15.36 28.69
N PRO A 61 7.42 14.52 29.32
CA PRO A 61 6.07 14.29 28.84
C PRO A 61 5.25 15.58 28.85
N VAL A 62 4.34 15.68 27.88
CA VAL A 62 3.36 16.78 27.76
C VAL A 62 1.96 16.18 27.74
N THR A 63 0.96 16.98 28.11
CA THR A 63 -0.44 16.57 28.03
C THR A 63 -0.89 16.41 26.57
N GLU A 64 -1.94 15.62 26.34
CA GLU A 64 -2.54 15.46 25.01
C GLU A 64 -2.92 16.82 24.39
N TYR A 65 -3.46 17.73 25.21
CA TYR A 65 -3.82 19.07 24.78
C TYR A 65 -2.60 19.88 24.31
N ALA A 66 -1.52 19.86 25.09
CA ALA A 66 -0.29 20.57 24.73
C ALA A 66 0.36 19.99 23.48
N ALA A 67 0.39 18.65 23.33
CA ALA A 67 0.90 17.99 22.14
C ALA A 67 0.11 18.38 20.88
N LEU A 68 -1.23 18.42 20.96
CA LEU A 68 -2.06 18.85 19.84
C LEU A 68 -1.85 20.34 19.49
N ALA A 69 -1.68 21.20 20.48
CA ALA A 69 -1.40 22.62 20.27
C ALA A 69 -0.05 22.82 19.57
N GLU A 70 0.98 22.10 20.00
CA GLU A 70 2.31 22.11 19.37
C GLU A 70 2.25 21.60 17.93
N LEU A 71 1.62 20.44 17.70
CA LEU A 71 1.44 19.88 16.35
C LEU A 71 0.66 20.82 15.44
N LYS A 72 -0.36 21.52 15.97
CA LYS A 72 -1.10 22.54 15.21
C LYS A 72 -0.22 23.73 14.82
N ALA A 73 0.68 24.17 15.69
CA ALA A 73 1.63 25.24 15.41
C ALA A 73 2.73 24.82 14.41
N ILE A 74 3.07 23.53 14.34
CA ILE A 74 3.92 22.98 13.28
C ILE A 74 3.14 22.93 11.97
N ALA A 75 1.94 22.34 11.99
CA ALA A 75 1.09 22.19 10.81
C ALA A 75 0.71 23.53 10.17
N SER A 76 0.55 24.61 10.96
CA SER A 76 0.26 25.96 10.45
C SER A 76 1.38 26.58 9.62
N ARG A 77 2.59 25.99 9.62
CA ARG A 77 3.71 26.43 8.77
C ARG A 77 3.58 25.89 7.34
N ASN A 78 2.75 24.86 7.12
CA ASN A 78 2.51 24.32 5.80
C ASN A 78 1.69 25.30 4.96
N LYS A 79 2.12 25.51 3.71
CA LYS A 79 1.39 26.33 2.73
C LYS A 79 0.54 25.43 1.85
N ARG A 80 -0.79 25.61 1.89
CA ARG A 80 -1.73 24.80 1.13
C ARG A 80 -2.04 25.46 -0.21
N PHE A 81 -1.44 24.95 -1.29
CA PHE A 81 -1.67 25.44 -2.65
C PHE A 81 -2.70 24.59 -3.39
N THR A 82 -3.39 25.20 -4.35
CA THR A 82 -4.06 24.45 -5.43
C THR A 82 -2.98 23.87 -6.33
N SER A 83 -2.75 22.56 -6.23
CA SER A 83 -1.63 21.89 -6.90
C SER A 83 -2.12 21.17 -8.14
N TYR A 84 -1.66 21.61 -9.32
CA TYR A 84 -1.89 20.97 -10.62
C TYR A 84 -0.62 20.30 -11.17
N ILE A 85 0.25 19.84 -10.26
CA ILE A 85 1.51 19.16 -10.61
C ILE A 85 1.20 17.83 -11.32
N GLY A 86 0.13 17.13 -10.91
CA GLY A 86 -0.21 15.82 -11.47
C GLY A 86 0.76 14.76 -10.96
N MET A 87 1.42 14.06 -11.89
CA MET A 87 2.44 13.05 -11.59
C MET A 87 1.95 11.95 -10.62
N GLY A 88 0.71 11.49 -10.80
CA GLY A 88 0.11 10.42 -9.99
C GLY A 88 -0.65 10.90 -8.74
N TYR A 89 -0.63 12.20 -8.43
CA TYR A 89 -1.34 12.77 -7.27
C TYR A 89 -2.23 13.93 -7.70
N THR A 90 -3.48 13.93 -7.25
CA THR A 90 -4.45 14.99 -7.59
C THR A 90 -5.35 15.31 -6.41
N ALA A 91 -5.68 16.59 -6.24
CA ALA A 91 -6.62 17.02 -5.21
C ALA A 91 -7.99 16.36 -5.42
N VAL A 92 -8.59 15.88 -4.33
CA VAL A 92 -9.91 15.24 -4.33
C VAL A 92 -10.83 15.87 -3.30
N GLN A 93 -12.13 15.62 -3.46
CA GLN A 93 -13.08 15.77 -2.38
C GLN A 93 -13.29 14.42 -1.72
N LEU A 94 -12.74 14.24 -0.52
CA LEU A 94 -13.06 13.09 0.33
C LEU A 94 -14.50 13.25 0.83
N PRO A 95 -15.43 12.32 0.51
CA PRO A 95 -16.80 12.43 0.97
C PRO A 95 -16.86 12.51 2.51
N PRO A 96 -17.51 13.52 3.11
CA PRO A 96 -17.53 13.69 4.57
C PRO A 96 -18.09 12.48 5.33
N VAL A 97 -19.02 11.73 4.71
CA VAL A 97 -19.57 10.50 5.28
C VAL A 97 -18.51 9.39 5.40
N ILE A 98 -17.57 9.30 4.46
CA ILE A 98 -16.46 8.34 4.49
C ILE A 98 -15.39 8.81 5.49
N LEU A 99 -15.05 10.11 5.49
CA LEU A 99 -14.13 10.70 6.47
C LEU A 99 -14.57 10.35 7.89
N ARG A 100 -15.80 10.72 8.26
CA ARG A 100 -16.28 10.60 9.63
C ARG A 100 -16.56 9.15 10.05
N ASN A 101 -17.15 8.34 9.18
CA ASN A 101 -17.65 7.01 9.57
C ASN A 101 -16.67 5.86 9.26
N MET A 102 -15.59 6.13 8.54
CA MET A 102 -14.55 5.15 8.21
C MET A 102 -13.16 5.62 8.65
N LEU A 103 -12.66 6.73 8.13
CA LEU A 103 -11.29 7.17 8.39
C LEU A 103 -11.08 7.62 9.85
N GLU A 104 -12.05 8.32 10.44
CA GLU A 104 -12.02 8.80 11.82
C GLU A 104 -12.70 7.82 12.80
N ASN A 105 -13.06 6.61 12.34
CA ASN A 105 -13.78 5.62 13.15
C ASN A 105 -12.87 4.46 13.59
N PRO A 106 -12.58 4.31 14.90
CA PRO A 106 -11.72 3.23 15.39
C PRO A 106 -12.26 1.83 15.10
N GLY A 107 -13.57 1.66 14.87
CA GLY A 107 -14.15 0.38 14.45
C GLY A 107 -13.63 -0.10 13.08
N TRP A 108 -13.09 0.80 12.25
CA TRP A 108 -12.48 0.46 10.96
C TRP A 108 -10.96 0.39 11.00
N TYR A 109 -10.28 1.29 11.73
CA TYR A 109 -8.80 1.40 11.65
C TYR A 109 -8.02 0.67 12.76
N THR A 110 -8.67 0.15 13.81
CA THR A 110 -7.95 -0.51 14.92
C THR A 110 -7.71 -2.01 14.67
N ALA A 111 -8.54 -2.66 13.86
CA ALA A 111 -8.33 -4.06 13.49
C ALA A 111 -7.15 -4.22 12.53
N TYR A 112 -6.52 -5.40 12.55
CA TYR A 112 -5.41 -5.72 11.65
C TYR A 112 -5.86 -6.64 10.50
N THR A 113 -4.89 -7.24 9.81
CA THR A 113 -5.09 -8.22 8.73
C THR A 113 -6.18 -9.24 9.09
N PRO A 114 -7.12 -9.55 8.18
CA PRO A 114 -8.25 -10.45 8.45
C PRO A 114 -7.86 -11.94 8.46
N TYR A 115 -6.93 -12.30 9.36
CA TYR A 115 -6.50 -13.70 9.57
C TYR A 115 -7.62 -14.58 10.14
N GLN A 116 -8.53 -13.99 10.92
CA GLN A 116 -9.73 -14.64 11.46
C GLN A 116 -10.94 -14.18 10.63
N PRO A 117 -11.28 -14.86 9.53
CA PRO A 117 -12.27 -14.38 8.56
C PRO A 117 -13.68 -14.22 9.16
N GLU A 118 -14.06 -15.07 10.10
CA GLU A 118 -15.39 -15.13 10.71
C GLU A 118 -15.76 -13.83 11.44
N VAL A 119 -14.76 -13.17 12.03
CA VAL A 119 -14.91 -11.87 12.73
C VAL A 119 -14.42 -10.69 11.89
N SER A 120 -14.30 -10.89 10.57
CA SER A 120 -13.67 -9.94 9.66
C SER A 120 -14.44 -9.70 8.36
N GLN A 121 -15.66 -10.26 8.23
CA GLN A 121 -16.44 -10.22 6.99
C GLN A 121 -16.66 -8.80 6.46
N GLY A 122 -16.92 -7.81 7.31
CA GLY A 122 -17.17 -6.43 6.86
C GLY A 122 -16.01 -5.81 6.06
N ARG A 123 -14.77 -5.92 6.57
CA ARG A 123 -13.60 -5.40 5.83
C ARG A 123 -13.19 -6.29 4.66
N LEU A 124 -13.43 -7.61 4.77
CA LEU A 124 -13.22 -8.53 3.64
C LEU A 124 -14.15 -8.18 2.48
N GLU A 125 -15.40 -7.81 2.75
CA GLU A 125 -16.36 -7.38 1.74
C GLU A 125 -15.95 -6.05 1.10
N ALA A 126 -15.52 -5.07 1.90
CA ALA A 126 -14.98 -3.81 1.38
C ALA A 126 -13.76 -4.02 0.45
N LEU A 127 -12.86 -4.95 0.80
CA LEU A 127 -11.70 -5.32 -0.03
C LEU A 127 -12.11 -6.11 -1.29
N LEU A 128 -13.14 -6.95 -1.20
CA LEU A 128 -13.71 -7.62 -2.37
C LEU A 128 -14.35 -6.60 -3.33
N ASN A 129 -15.02 -5.57 -2.81
CA ASN A 129 -15.56 -4.46 -3.61
C ASN A 129 -14.44 -3.66 -4.28
N PHE A 130 -13.33 -3.40 -3.58
CA PHE A 130 -12.14 -2.78 -4.17
C PHE A 130 -11.56 -3.62 -5.31
N GLN A 131 -11.46 -4.94 -5.12
CA GLN A 131 -11.07 -5.86 -6.19
C GLN A 131 -12.05 -5.79 -7.36
N GLN A 132 -13.36 -5.85 -7.12
CA GLN A 132 -14.36 -5.83 -8.18
C GLN A 132 -14.30 -4.55 -9.01
N VAL A 133 -14.22 -3.37 -8.37
CA VAL A 133 -14.03 -2.09 -9.06
C VAL A 133 -12.75 -2.09 -9.90
N THR A 134 -11.67 -2.68 -9.37
CA THR A 134 -10.42 -2.83 -10.12
C THR A 134 -10.61 -3.73 -11.35
N LEU A 135 -11.29 -4.86 -11.23
CA LEU A 135 -11.59 -5.76 -12.36
C LEU A 135 -12.41 -5.04 -13.44
N ASP A 136 -13.48 -4.37 -13.03
CA ASP A 136 -14.41 -3.69 -13.94
C ASP A 136 -13.73 -2.58 -14.75
N LEU A 137 -12.87 -1.79 -14.10
CA LEU A 137 -12.17 -0.67 -14.73
C LEU A 137 -10.94 -1.09 -15.55
N THR A 138 -10.23 -2.13 -15.13
CA THR A 138 -9.02 -2.60 -15.83
C THR A 138 -9.33 -3.60 -16.95
N GLY A 139 -10.48 -4.28 -16.89
CA GLY A 139 -10.89 -5.30 -17.84
C GLY A 139 -10.06 -6.60 -17.74
N LEU A 140 -9.50 -6.88 -16.56
CA LEU A 140 -8.70 -8.08 -16.27
C LEU A 140 -9.44 -9.03 -15.32
N ASP A 141 -8.91 -10.26 -15.16
CA ASP A 141 -9.62 -11.35 -14.49
C ASP A 141 -9.40 -11.40 -12.97
N MET A 142 -8.26 -10.87 -12.49
CA MET A 142 -7.87 -10.93 -11.08
C MET A 142 -7.30 -9.62 -10.58
N ALA A 143 -7.60 -9.27 -9.33
CA ALA A 143 -7.10 -8.08 -8.66
C ALA A 143 -6.63 -8.42 -7.23
N SER A 144 -5.58 -7.75 -6.78
CA SER A 144 -5.13 -7.81 -5.39
C SER A 144 -5.97 -6.91 -4.49
N ALA A 145 -5.93 -7.17 -3.18
CA ALA A 145 -6.53 -6.36 -2.13
C ALA A 145 -5.64 -5.17 -1.74
N SER A 146 -5.05 -4.51 -2.75
CA SER A 146 -4.07 -3.42 -2.72
C SER A 146 -2.58 -3.78 -2.60
N LEU A 147 -1.75 -2.86 -3.10
CA LEU A 147 -0.31 -2.73 -2.86
C LEU A 147 0.00 -1.35 -2.22
N LEU A 148 1.28 -1.05 -2.00
CA LEU A 148 1.73 0.11 -1.23
C LEU A 148 1.54 1.45 -1.95
N ASP A 149 1.99 1.55 -3.20
CA ASP A 149 1.87 2.75 -4.04
C ASP A 149 2.07 2.36 -5.53
N GLU A 150 1.86 3.30 -6.45
CA GLU A 150 1.98 3.04 -7.89
C GLU A 150 3.40 2.64 -8.32
N ALA A 151 4.42 3.26 -7.73
CA ALA A 151 5.81 3.05 -8.10
C ALA A 151 6.29 1.64 -7.71
N THR A 152 5.93 1.19 -6.51
CA THR A 152 6.18 -0.17 -6.03
C THR A 152 5.31 -1.19 -6.76
N ALA A 153 4.06 -0.86 -7.10
CA ALA A 153 3.22 -1.71 -7.95
C ALA A 153 3.85 -1.93 -9.35
N ALA A 154 4.50 -0.91 -9.92
CA ALA A 154 5.24 -1.05 -11.17
C ALA A 154 6.43 -2.00 -11.05
N ALA A 155 7.18 -1.91 -9.95
CA ALA A 155 8.27 -2.84 -9.70
C ALA A 155 7.80 -4.28 -9.48
N GLU A 156 6.65 -4.47 -8.81
CA GLU A 156 6.01 -5.78 -8.69
C GLU A 156 5.52 -6.30 -10.05
N ALA A 157 5.01 -5.42 -10.93
CA ALA A 157 4.62 -5.78 -12.30
C ALA A 157 5.84 -6.27 -13.09
N MET A 158 6.99 -5.60 -12.98
CA MET A 158 8.26 -6.04 -13.59
C MET A 158 8.69 -7.42 -13.06
N ALA A 159 8.71 -7.61 -11.74
CA ALA A 159 9.11 -8.88 -11.13
C ALA A 159 8.15 -10.02 -11.51
N MET A 160 6.85 -9.76 -11.51
CA MET A 160 5.81 -10.69 -11.96
C MET A 160 5.98 -11.03 -13.44
N ALA A 161 6.21 -10.03 -14.30
CA ALA A 161 6.47 -10.21 -15.72
C ALA A 161 7.64 -11.16 -15.97
N LYS A 162 8.76 -10.98 -15.25
CA LYS A 162 9.90 -11.92 -15.34
C LYS A 162 9.53 -13.33 -14.92
N ARG A 163 8.79 -13.49 -13.81
CA ARG A 163 8.38 -14.80 -13.26
C ARG A 163 7.50 -15.58 -14.23
N VAL A 164 6.56 -14.91 -14.88
CA VAL A 164 5.59 -15.54 -15.80
C VAL A 164 6.09 -15.60 -17.25
N SER A 165 7.16 -14.88 -17.58
CA SER A 165 7.69 -14.82 -18.94
C SER A 165 8.07 -16.20 -19.49
N LYS A 166 7.72 -16.42 -20.76
CA LYS A 166 8.12 -17.58 -21.55
C LYS A 166 9.51 -17.40 -22.17
N LEU A 167 10.04 -16.17 -22.16
CA LEU A 167 11.36 -15.82 -22.68
C LEU A 167 12.41 -15.95 -21.56
N LYS A 168 12.83 -17.19 -21.27
CA LYS A 168 13.65 -17.48 -20.07
C LYS A 168 15.01 -16.75 -20.04
N ASN A 169 15.61 -16.53 -21.21
CA ASN A 169 16.91 -15.87 -21.34
C ASN A 169 16.82 -14.34 -21.47
N ALA A 170 15.62 -13.78 -21.66
CA ALA A 170 15.43 -12.35 -21.80
C ALA A 170 15.70 -11.63 -20.46
N ASN A 171 16.58 -10.64 -20.44
CA ASN A 171 16.99 -9.93 -19.22
C ASN A 171 16.63 -8.44 -19.22
N ARG A 172 15.97 -7.95 -20.28
CA ARG A 172 15.61 -6.54 -20.42
C ARG A 172 14.16 -6.28 -20.05
N PHE A 173 13.93 -5.22 -19.29
CA PHE A 173 12.61 -4.64 -19.05
C PHE A 173 12.53 -3.28 -19.74
N PHE A 174 11.54 -3.09 -20.60
CA PHE A 174 11.34 -1.83 -21.30
C PHE A 174 10.37 -0.94 -20.52
N VAL A 175 10.66 0.35 -20.41
CA VAL A 175 9.81 1.33 -19.74
C VAL A 175 9.59 2.50 -20.71
N ALA A 176 8.34 2.83 -21.00
CA ALA A 176 8.02 4.00 -21.82
C ALA A 176 8.53 5.29 -21.17
N SER A 177 9.07 6.22 -21.96
CA SER A 177 9.71 7.44 -21.46
C SER A 177 8.79 8.42 -20.74
N ASP A 178 7.48 8.25 -20.87
CA ASP A 178 6.43 9.10 -20.33
C ASP A 178 5.76 8.54 -19.06
N VAL A 179 6.29 7.44 -18.48
CA VAL A 179 5.90 7.03 -17.13
C VAL A 179 6.28 8.10 -16.11
N HIS A 180 5.60 8.12 -14.95
CA HIS A 180 5.96 9.07 -13.90
C HIS A 180 7.42 8.86 -13.44
N PRO A 181 8.18 9.95 -13.21
CA PRO A 181 9.62 9.83 -12.93
C PRO A 181 9.92 9.06 -11.64
N GLN A 182 9.09 9.20 -10.61
CA GLN A 182 9.22 8.40 -9.38
C GLN A 182 8.93 6.91 -9.59
N THR A 183 8.03 6.58 -10.54
CA THR A 183 7.75 5.19 -10.93
C THR A 183 8.97 4.59 -11.62
N LEU A 184 9.58 5.33 -12.55
CA LEU A 184 10.82 4.90 -13.20
C LEU A 184 11.97 4.69 -12.19
N ASP A 185 12.12 5.61 -11.23
CA ASP A 185 13.20 5.53 -10.24
C ASP A 185 13.08 4.25 -9.39
N VAL A 186 11.90 3.97 -8.85
CA VAL A 186 11.65 2.74 -8.06
C VAL A 186 11.82 1.47 -8.91
N VAL A 187 11.37 1.48 -10.17
CA VAL A 187 11.57 0.36 -11.11
C VAL A 187 13.06 0.11 -11.34
N ARG A 188 13.87 1.16 -11.56
CA ARG A 188 15.32 1.05 -11.72
C ARG A 188 16.00 0.49 -10.48
N THR A 189 15.68 1.03 -9.30
CA THR A 189 16.24 0.53 -8.03
C THR A 189 15.93 -0.95 -7.83
N ARG A 190 14.71 -1.39 -8.14
CA ARG A 190 14.31 -2.79 -8.00
C ARG A 190 14.92 -3.68 -9.09
N ALA A 191 15.10 -3.17 -10.30
CA ALA A 191 15.73 -3.90 -11.39
C ALA A 191 17.20 -4.20 -11.07
N GLU A 192 17.92 -3.24 -10.47
CA GLU A 192 19.31 -3.39 -10.06
C GLU A 192 19.50 -4.57 -9.09
N THR A 193 18.61 -4.72 -8.10
CA THR A 193 18.71 -5.82 -7.13
C THR A 193 18.44 -7.20 -7.74
N PHE A 194 17.69 -7.25 -8.85
CA PHE A 194 17.46 -8.49 -9.61
C PHE A 194 18.47 -8.71 -10.74
N GLY A 195 19.31 -7.72 -11.05
CA GLY A 195 20.23 -7.76 -12.19
C GLY A 195 19.53 -7.63 -13.56
N PHE A 196 18.36 -6.99 -13.62
CA PHE A 196 17.66 -6.72 -14.89
C PHE A 196 18.19 -5.44 -15.55
N GLU A 197 18.26 -5.46 -16.89
CA GLU A 197 18.58 -4.26 -17.67
C GLU A 197 17.29 -3.46 -17.93
N VAL A 198 17.27 -2.16 -17.58
CA VAL A 198 16.11 -1.29 -17.85
C VAL A 198 16.40 -0.41 -19.06
N ILE A 199 15.55 -0.51 -20.07
CA ILE A 199 15.58 0.34 -21.27
C ILE A 199 14.47 1.39 -21.13
N VAL A 200 14.80 2.65 -21.39
CA VAL A 200 13.83 3.75 -21.37
C VAL A 200 13.87 4.47 -22.70
N ASP A 201 12.76 4.46 -23.44
CA ASP A 201 12.61 5.17 -24.71
C ASP A 201 11.11 5.34 -25.05
N ASP A 202 10.80 5.96 -26.20
CA ASP A 202 9.44 6.03 -26.73
C ASP A 202 8.82 4.62 -26.84
N ALA A 203 7.54 4.50 -26.49
CA ALA A 203 6.84 3.23 -26.40
C ALA A 203 6.95 2.37 -27.67
N GLN A 204 6.98 2.95 -28.88
CA GLN A 204 7.07 2.19 -30.13
C GLN A 204 8.44 1.53 -30.33
N LYS A 205 9.51 2.11 -29.80
CA LYS A 205 10.88 1.61 -30.00
C LYS A 205 11.18 0.31 -29.27
N VAL A 206 10.30 -0.16 -28.38
CA VAL A 206 10.38 -1.52 -27.81
C VAL A 206 10.48 -2.59 -28.92
N LEU A 207 9.95 -2.31 -30.12
CA LEU A 207 10.02 -3.21 -31.27
C LEU A 207 11.44 -3.38 -31.82
N ASP A 208 12.32 -2.40 -31.61
CA ASP A 208 13.71 -2.42 -32.07
C ASP A 208 14.62 -3.23 -31.13
N HIS A 209 14.13 -3.61 -29.96
CA HIS A 209 14.91 -4.31 -28.93
C HIS A 209 14.63 -5.81 -28.88
N GLN A 210 15.69 -6.61 -28.71
CA GLN A 210 15.63 -8.05 -28.44
C GLN A 210 15.81 -8.34 -26.95
N ASP A 211 15.49 -9.56 -26.52
CA ASP A 211 15.67 -10.03 -25.14
C ASP A 211 14.89 -9.24 -24.08
N VAL A 212 13.77 -8.63 -24.49
CA VAL A 212 12.82 -7.95 -23.61
C VAL A 212 11.83 -8.97 -23.05
N PHE A 213 11.76 -9.11 -21.73
CA PHE A 213 10.82 -10.04 -21.09
C PHE A 213 9.47 -9.39 -20.76
N GLY A 214 9.46 -8.07 -20.60
CA GLY A 214 8.27 -7.31 -20.27
C GLY A 214 8.41 -5.82 -20.59
N VAL A 215 7.27 -5.15 -20.69
CA VAL A 215 7.17 -3.71 -20.92
C VAL A 215 6.29 -3.04 -19.87
N LEU A 216 6.63 -1.82 -19.48
CA LEU A 216 5.79 -0.90 -18.75
C LEU A 216 5.40 0.30 -19.64
N LEU A 217 4.10 0.48 -19.84
CA LEU A 217 3.49 1.61 -20.54
C LEU A 217 2.68 2.46 -19.56
N GLN A 218 2.43 3.73 -19.88
CA GLN A 218 1.53 4.61 -19.13
C GLN A 218 0.33 4.98 -20.03
N GLN A 219 -0.91 4.63 -19.67
CA GLN A 219 -2.06 4.90 -20.54
C GLN A 219 -2.32 6.39 -20.75
N VAL A 220 -2.19 7.16 -19.66
CA VAL A 220 -2.17 8.62 -19.69
C VAL A 220 -0.78 9.04 -19.26
N GLY A 221 0.03 9.48 -20.21
CA GLY A 221 1.42 9.85 -19.99
C GLY A 221 1.58 10.91 -18.90
N THR A 222 2.78 11.02 -18.33
CA THR A 222 3.05 11.93 -17.22
C THR A 222 2.79 13.41 -17.55
N THR A 223 2.73 13.76 -18.84
CA THR A 223 2.41 15.07 -19.39
C THR A 223 0.96 15.21 -19.86
N GLY A 224 0.17 14.13 -19.82
CA GLY A 224 -1.28 14.11 -20.02
C GLY A 224 -1.75 13.53 -21.36
N GLU A 225 -0.84 13.08 -22.22
CA GLU A 225 -1.17 12.42 -23.49
C GLU A 225 -1.91 11.10 -23.25
N ILE A 226 -2.98 10.87 -24.01
CA ILE A 226 -3.74 9.61 -23.95
C ILE A 226 -3.25 8.70 -25.06
N HIS A 227 -2.91 7.46 -24.71
CA HIS A 227 -2.38 6.49 -25.66
C HIS A 227 -3.36 5.34 -25.92
N ASP A 228 -3.56 5.01 -27.20
CA ASP A 228 -4.13 3.73 -27.62
C ASP A 228 -3.00 2.78 -28.02
N TYR A 229 -2.72 1.81 -27.15
CA TYR A 229 -1.65 0.84 -27.38
C TYR A 229 -2.13 -0.45 -28.04
N THR A 230 -3.38 -0.56 -28.50
CA THR A 230 -3.95 -1.82 -29.03
C THR A 230 -3.05 -2.49 -30.08
N ALA A 231 -2.56 -1.73 -31.06
CA ALA A 231 -1.67 -2.25 -32.11
C ALA A 231 -0.30 -2.67 -31.55
N LEU A 232 0.31 -1.83 -30.71
CA LEU A 232 1.61 -2.11 -30.10
C LEU A 232 1.56 -3.35 -29.20
N ILE A 233 0.52 -3.46 -28.37
CA ILE A 233 0.30 -4.61 -27.49
C ILE A 233 0.15 -5.87 -28.32
N SER A 234 -0.65 -5.86 -29.39
CA SER A 234 -0.80 -7.02 -30.27
C SER A 234 0.55 -7.53 -30.80
N GLU A 235 1.42 -6.62 -31.23
CA GLU A 235 2.77 -6.97 -31.72
C GLU A 235 3.66 -7.53 -30.59
N LEU A 236 3.66 -6.90 -29.41
CA LEU A 236 4.42 -7.39 -28.25
C LEU A 236 3.97 -8.78 -27.79
N LYS A 237 2.65 -9.03 -27.84
CA LYS A 237 2.07 -10.33 -27.50
C LYS A 237 2.48 -11.41 -28.50
N SER A 238 2.59 -11.10 -29.80
CA SER A 238 3.11 -12.03 -30.82
C SER A 238 4.55 -12.48 -30.49
N ARG A 239 5.33 -11.58 -29.88
CA ARG A 239 6.69 -11.80 -29.39
C ARG A 239 6.78 -12.43 -27.99
N LYS A 240 5.64 -12.76 -27.36
CA LYS A 240 5.52 -13.31 -26.00
C LYS A 240 6.06 -12.40 -24.89
N ILE A 241 6.12 -11.09 -25.14
CA ILE A 241 6.49 -10.07 -24.15
C ILE A 241 5.29 -9.84 -23.22
N VAL A 242 5.54 -9.74 -21.91
CA VAL A 242 4.49 -9.43 -20.93
C VAL A 242 4.25 -7.93 -20.90
N VAL A 243 3.00 -7.50 -21.09
CA VAL A 243 2.64 -6.08 -21.16
C VAL A 243 2.01 -5.62 -19.85
N SER A 244 2.67 -4.68 -19.16
CA SER A 244 2.11 -3.98 -18.01
C SER A 244 1.76 -2.54 -18.35
N VAL A 245 0.61 -2.06 -17.85
CA VAL A 245 0.13 -0.69 -18.09
C VAL A 245 -0.18 -0.02 -16.75
N ALA A 246 0.51 1.08 -16.46
CA ALA A 246 0.11 2.02 -15.42
C ALA A 246 -1.08 2.84 -15.94
N ALA A 247 -2.18 2.85 -15.18
CA ALA A 247 -3.42 3.50 -15.56
C ALA A 247 -3.97 4.35 -14.41
N ASP A 248 -4.61 5.45 -14.77
CA ASP A 248 -5.32 6.29 -13.82
C ASP A 248 -6.73 5.75 -13.58
N ILE A 249 -7.05 5.39 -12.33
CA ILE A 249 -8.31 4.73 -11.99
C ILE A 249 -9.57 5.53 -12.38
N MET A 250 -9.49 6.86 -12.39
CA MET A 250 -10.63 7.71 -12.77
C MET A 250 -10.71 7.89 -14.28
N ALA A 251 -9.58 7.95 -14.98
CA ALA A 251 -9.55 7.98 -16.44
C ALA A 251 -10.21 6.73 -17.03
N LEU A 252 -10.05 5.57 -16.38
CA LEU A 252 -10.68 4.30 -16.77
C LEU A 252 -12.22 4.31 -16.73
N VAL A 253 -12.85 5.31 -16.10
CA VAL A 253 -14.30 5.50 -16.18
C VAL A 253 -14.75 5.88 -17.60
N LEU A 254 -13.86 6.50 -18.38
CA LEU A 254 -14.14 6.99 -19.74
C LEU A 254 -13.32 6.29 -20.81
N LEU A 255 -12.06 5.95 -20.52
CA LEU A 255 -11.13 5.36 -21.46
C LEU A 255 -11.34 3.86 -21.61
N THR A 256 -10.94 3.33 -22.76
CA THR A 256 -10.90 1.89 -22.99
C THR A 256 -9.96 1.24 -21.97
N ALA A 257 -10.48 0.28 -21.22
CA ALA A 257 -9.70 -0.48 -20.24
C ALA A 257 -8.48 -1.17 -20.89
N PRO A 258 -7.25 -1.06 -20.33
CA PRO A 258 -6.07 -1.64 -20.96
C PRO A 258 -6.14 -3.17 -21.12
N GLY A 259 -6.88 -3.89 -20.26
CA GLY A 259 -7.15 -5.31 -20.43
C GLY A 259 -7.87 -5.62 -21.75
N LYS A 260 -8.80 -4.75 -22.19
CA LYS A 260 -9.47 -4.86 -23.49
C LYS A 260 -8.55 -4.53 -24.68
N GLN A 261 -7.48 -3.77 -24.45
CA GLN A 261 -6.41 -3.54 -25.43
C GLN A 261 -5.40 -4.70 -25.48
N GLY A 262 -5.50 -5.67 -24.58
CA GLY A 262 -4.68 -6.89 -24.53
C GLY A 262 -3.58 -6.91 -23.47
N ALA A 263 -3.55 -5.92 -22.57
CA ALA A 263 -2.58 -5.87 -21.47
C ALA A 263 -2.62 -7.14 -20.60
N ASP A 264 -1.48 -7.50 -20.01
CA ASP A 264 -1.35 -8.66 -19.12
C ASP A 264 -1.50 -8.29 -17.66
N ILE A 265 -1.02 -7.09 -17.30
CA ILE A 265 -1.03 -6.51 -15.96
C ILE A 265 -1.48 -5.05 -16.08
N VAL A 266 -2.36 -4.60 -15.19
CA VAL A 266 -2.75 -3.18 -15.07
C VAL A 266 -2.70 -2.77 -13.61
N PHE A 267 -2.08 -1.63 -13.33
CA PHE A 267 -1.94 -1.13 -11.97
C PHE A 267 -1.97 0.40 -11.94
N GLY A 268 -2.03 0.98 -10.76
CA GLY A 268 -1.99 2.43 -10.57
C GLY A 268 -2.40 2.82 -9.15
N SER A 269 -2.41 4.11 -8.87
CA SER A 269 -2.92 4.63 -7.60
C SER A 269 -4.45 4.73 -7.58
N ALA A 270 -5.08 4.26 -6.50
CA ALA A 270 -6.49 4.54 -6.22
C ALA A 270 -6.71 5.86 -5.46
N GLN A 271 -5.66 6.69 -5.26
CA GLN A 271 -5.72 7.94 -4.48
C GLN A 271 -6.89 8.84 -4.89
N ARG A 272 -7.09 9.01 -6.20
CA ARG A 272 -8.11 9.94 -6.69
C ARG A 272 -9.55 9.45 -6.56
N PHE A 273 -9.77 8.23 -6.03
CA PHE A 273 -11.06 7.76 -5.52
C PHE A 273 -11.27 8.22 -4.08
N GLY A 274 -11.19 9.54 -3.86
CA GLY A 274 -11.59 10.18 -2.61
C GLY A 274 -10.58 10.11 -1.46
N VAL A 275 -9.33 9.67 -1.66
CA VAL A 275 -8.31 9.65 -0.60
C VAL A 275 -7.46 10.94 -0.64
N PRO A 276 -7.28 11.70 0.46
CA PRO A 276 -6.47 12.93 0.46
C PRO A 276 -5.03 12.69 -0.01
N MET A 277 -4.40 13.68 -0.68
CA MET A 277 -3.01 13.54 -1.17
C MET A 277 -1.98 13.20 -0.07
N GLY A 278 -2.25 13.54 1.19
CA GLY A 278 -1.48 13.05 2.34
C GLY A 278 0.01 13.38 2.33
N TYR A 279 0.44 14.35 1.52
CA TYR A 279 1.87 14.64 1.26
C TYR A 279 2.66 13.38 0.83
N GLY A 280 2.01 12.48 0.08
CA GLY A 280 2.58 11.25 -0.46
C GLY A 280 1.76 9.99 -0.13
N GLY A 281 0.96 9.98 0.94
CA GLY A 281 0.20 8.78 1.30
C GLY A 281 -0.55 8.87 2.63
N PRO A 282 -1.20 7.77 3.07
CA PRO A 282 -1.22 6.46 2.42
C PRO A 282 -2.30 6.34 1.32
N HIS A 283 -1.96 5.68 0.22
CA HIS A 283 -2.89 5.40 -0.89
C HIS A 283 -2.79 3.94 -1.31
N ALA A 284 -3.91 3.24 -1.43
CA ALA A 284 -3.91 1.90 -1.98
C ALA A 284 -3.55 1.95 -3.48
N ALA A 285 -2.51 1.23 -3.89
CA ALA A 285 -2.33 0.92 -5.30
C ALA A 285 -3.22 -0.25 -5.70
N PHE A 286 -3.95 -0.11 -6.79
CA PHE A 286 -4.66 -1.23 -7.40
C PHE A 286 -3.69 -2.01 -8.30
N PHE A 287 -3.87 -3.32 -8.39
CA PHE A 287 -3.05 -4.19 -9.22
C PHE A 287 -3.90 -5.36 -9.70
N ALA A 288 -4.01 -5.51 -11.02
CA ALA A 288 -4.77 -6.54 -11.70
C ALA A 288 -3.94 -7.28 -12.75
N ALA A 289 -4.27 -8.55 -12.98
CA ALA A 289 -3.63 -9.39 -13.99
C ALA A 289 -4.62 -10.43 -14.53
N LYS A 290 -4.21 -11.14 -15.59
CA LYS A 290 -4.92 -12.31 -16.12
C LYS A 290 -4.96 -13.47 -15.12
N ASP A 291 -6.01 -14.28 -15.16
CA ASP A 291 -6.18 -15.45 -14.26
C ASP A 291 -5.02 -16.46 -14.37
N GLU A 292 -4.44 -16.61 -15.57
CA GLU A 292 -3.30 -17.50 -15.78
C GLU A 292 -2.07 -17.14 -14.92
N TYR A 293 -1.97 -15.89 -14.45
CA TYR A 293 -0.87 -15.41 -13.61
C TYR A 293 -1.19 -15.38 -12.12
N LYS A 294 -2.34 -15.90 -11.68
CA LYS A 294 -2.81 -15.82 -10.28
C LYS A 294 -1.83 -16.30 -9.22
N ARG A 295 -1.01 -17.30 -9.55
CA ARG A 295 0.02 -17.85 -8.65
C ARG A 295 1.21 -16.92 -8.45
N SER A 296 1.39 -15.93 -9.33
CA SER A 296 2.45 -14.94 -9.30
C SER A 296 1.97 -13.56 -8.85
N MET A 297 0.66 -13.39 -8.61
CA MET A 297 0.08 -12.13 -8.16
C MET A 297 0.69 -11.69 -6.82
N PRO A 298 1.18 -10.44 -6.70
CA PRO A 298 1.63 -9.88 -5.44
C PRO A 298 0.43 -9.56 -4.53
N GLY A 299 0.71 -9.47 -3.22
CA GLY A 299 -0.27 -9.06 -2.22
C GLY A 299 -1.37 -10.09 -1.94
N ARG A 300 -2.28 -9.67 -1.05
CA ARG A 300 -3.42 -10.49 -0.60
C ARG A 300 -4.51 -10.48 -1.66
N ILE A 301 -5.30 -11.54 -1.71
CA ILE A 301 -6.48 -11.65 -2.58
C ILE A 301 -7.63 -12.15 -1.71
N ILE A 302 -8.75 -11.44 -1.74
CA ILE A 302 -10.00 -11.85 -1.10
C ILE A 302 -10.76 -12.76 -2.07
N GLY A 303 -11.17 -13.93 -1.58
CA GLY A 303 -11.95 -14.90 -2.32
C GLY A 303 -13.28 -15.21 -1.63
N VAL A 304 -14.27 -15.54 -2.46
CA VAL A 304 -15.55 -16.06 -2.02
C VAL A 304 -15.42 -17.56 -1.74
N SER A 305 -15.97 -17.99 -0.62
CA SER A 305 -15.96 -19.37 -0.11
C SER A 305 -17.34 -19.70 0.50
N LYS A 306 -17.43 -20.83 1.19
CA LYS A 306 -18.58 -21.21 2.01
C LYS A 306 -18.18 -21.44 3.46
N ASP A 307 -19.08 -21.13 4.39
CA ASP A 307 -18.96 -21.51 5.80
C ASP A 307 -19.36 -22.98 6.04
N ALA A 308 -19.32 -23.42 7.31
CA ALA A 308 -19.69 -24.78 7.69
C ALA A 308 -21.17 -25.13 7.46
N ALA A 309 -22.05 -24.12 7.38
CA ALA A 309 -23.47 -24.27 7.09
C ALA A 309 -23.79 -24.19 5.58
N GLY A 310 -22.77 -23.96 4.74
CA GLY A 310 -22.89 -23.85 3.29
C GLY A 310 -23.24 -22.43 2.79
N ASN A 311 -23.29 -21.43 3.67
CA ASN A 311 -23.56 -20.05 3.31
C ASN A 311 -22.32 -19.40 2.68
N THR A 312 -22.52 -18.42 1.80
CA THR A 312 -21.43 -17.63 1.22
C THR A 312 -20.65 -16.87 2.30
N ALA A 313 -19.33 -17.01 2.31
CA ALA A 313 -18.43 -16.33 3.24
C ALA A 313 -17.11 -15.93 2.56
N LEU A 314 -16.47 -14.87 3.04
CA LEU A 314 -15.24 -14.33 2.46
C LEU A 314 -14.00 -14.75 3.27
N ARG A 315 -12.86 -14.91 2.59
CA ARG A 315 -11.56 -15.14 3.25
C ARG A 315 -10.40 -14.66 2.37
N MET A 316 -9.21 -14.58 2.96
CA MET A 316 -7.99 -14.49 2.17
C MET A 316 -7.73 -15.81 1.44
N ALA A 317 -7.47 -15.71 0.13
CA ALA A 317 -7.30 -16.83 -0.78
C ALA A 317 -5.84 -16.94 -1.27
N MET A 318 -5.44 -18.16 -1.64
CA MET A 318 -4.11 -18.46 -2.22
C MET A 318 -2.95 -17.93 -1.37
N GLN A 319 -3.01 -18.12 -0.05
CA GLN A 319 -2.05 -17.56 0.90
C GLN A 319 -0.65 -18.14 0.80
N THR A 320 -0.44 -19.27 0.11
CA THR A 320 0.90 -19.85 -0.11
C THR A 320 1.81 -19.02 -1.04
N ARG A 321 1.30 -17.91 -1.58
CA ARG A 321 2.07 -16.92 -2.36
C ARG A 321 2.77 -15.89 -1.47
N GLU A 322 2.19 -15.63 -0.30
CA GLU A 322 2.70 -14.74 0.74
C GLU A 322 3.77 -15.47 1.57
#